data_AF-A0A923KRT7-F1
#
_entry.id   AF-A0A923KRT7-F1
#
_cell.length_a   1.000
_cell.length_b   1.000
_cell.length_c   1.000
_cell.angle_alpha   90.00
_cell.angle_beta   90.00
_cell.angle_gamma   90.00
#
_symmetry.space_group_name_H-M   'P 1'
#
loop_
_entity.id
_entity.type
_entity.pdbx_description
1 polymer ?
#
loop_
_entity_poly.entity_id
_entity_poly.type
_entity_poly.pdbx_seq_one_letter_code
_entity_poly.pdbx_strand_id
1 'polypeptide(L)'
;HNINIDVRYIPTFEEWMALEDGAGWNLEADGVYMRIVMYRDDNRLNPLQPGAYFMTMELHSEEDEVRSHFLEEDRDNWKALWPDRMKKAHEWRAKDEAEARAKGYQIDTDYQDP
;
A
#
# COMPACT_ATOMS: atom_id res chain seq x y z
N HIS A 1 -7.57 6.82 4.48
CA HIS A 1 -6.24 6.19 4.54
C HIS A 1 -6.45 4.75 4.10
N ASN A 2 -5.66 4.22 3.17
CA ASN A 2 -5.77 2.80 2.81
C ASN A 2 -4.76 2.04 3.67
N ILE A 3 -5.21 1.08 4.46
CA ILE A 3 -4.31 0.23 5.25
C ILE A 3 -3.76 -0.84 4.31
N ASN A 4 -2.45 -0.80 4.05
CA ASN A 4 -1.76 -1.83 3.28
C ASN A 4 -1.18 -2.88 4.24
N ILE A 5 -1.64 -4.12 4.09
CA ILE A 5 -1.25 -5.24 4.94
C ILE A 5 -0.04 -5.93 4.32
N ASP A 6 0.95 -6.32 5.14
CA ASP A 6 2.04 -7.19 4.67
C ASP A 6 1.46 -8.56 4.29
N VAL A 7 1.69 -8.99 3.04
CA VAL A 7 1.22 -10.28 2.52
C VAL A 7 1.73 -11.49 3.29
N ARG A 8 2.84 -11.34 4.03
CA ARG A 8 3.43 -12.38 4.87
C ARG A 8 2.75 -12.47 6.23
N TYR A 9 1.95 -11.46 6.59
CA TYR A 9 1.21 -11.42 7.85
C TYR A 9 -0.22 -11.91 7.64
N ILE A 10 -0.60 -12.96 8.37
CA ILE A 10 -1.97 -13.47 8.39
C ILE A 10 -2.63 -12.91 9.65
N PRO A 11 -3.53 -11.91 9.55
CA PRO A 11 -4.18 -11.36 10.72
C PRO A 11 -5.06 -12.43 11.38
N THR A 12 -5.09 -12.41 12.71
CA THR A 12 -6.13 -13.14 13.45
C THR A 12 -7.50 -12.58 13.10
N PHE A 13 -8.54 -13.33 13.40
CA PHE A 13 -9.90 -12.86 13.18
C PHE A 13 -10.20 -11.56 13.95
N GLU A 14 -9.69 -11.42 15.17
CA GLU A 14 -9.86 -10.21 15.97
C GLU A 14 -9.16 -9.00 15.33
N GLU A 15 -7.91 -9.17 14.87
CA GLU A 15 -7.17 -8.12 14.18
C GLU A 15 -7.84 -7.71 12.88
N TRP A 16 -8.25 -8.69 12.06
CA TRP A 16 -8.98 -8.46 10.82
C TRP A 16 -10.24 -7.63 11.05
N MET A 17 -10.97 -7.96 12.11
CA MET A 17 -12.20 -7.28 12.51
C MET A 17 -11.98 -5.87 13.08
N ALA A 18 -10.76 -5.55 13.51
CA ALA A 18 -10.36 -4.26 14.03
C ALA A 18 -9.75 -3.33 12.97
N LEU A 19 -9.50 -3.81 11.75
CA LEU A 19 -9.02 -2.99 10.65
C LEU A 19 -10.08 -1.96 10.23
N GLU A 20 -9.62 -0.76 9.88
CA GLU A 20 -10.49 0.23 9.24
C GLU A 20 -10.90 -0.23 7.83
N ASP A 21 -12.04 0.26 7.35
CA ASP A 21 -12.50 0.00 5.99
C ASP A 21 -11.48 0.47 4.94
N GLY A 22 -11.35 -0.32 3.87
CA GLY A 22 -10.34 -0.07 2.84
C GLY A 22 -8.98 -0.71 3.15
N ALA A 23 -8.94 -1.66 4.09
CA ALA A 23 -7.79 -2.53 4.28
C ALA A 23 -7.58 -3.42 3.04
N GLY A 24 -6.32 -3.66 2.71
CA GLY A 24 -5.98 -4.34 1.47
C GLY A 24 -4.51 -4.62 1.29
N TRP A 25 -4.16 -5.01 0.08
CA TRP A 25 -2.80 -5.35 -0.32
C TRP A 25 -2.44 -4.60 -1.61
N ASN A 26 -1.20 -4.12 -1.69
CA ASN A 26 -0.58 -3.74 -2.95
C ASN A 26 0.50 -4.77 -3.28
N LEU A 27 0.37 -5.40 -4.44
CA LEU A 27 1.27 -6.44 -4.93
C LEU A 27 1.96 -5.93 -6.20
N GLU A 28 3.18 -6.38 -6.41
CA GLU A 28 3.94 -6.13 -7.62
C GLU A 28 4.60 -7.44 -8.07
N ALA A 29 4.61 -7.67 -9.38
CA ALA A 29 5.44 -8.69 -10.02
C ALA A 29 5.71 -8.31 -11.48
N ASP A 30 6.99 -8.29 -11.86
CA ASP A 30 7.46 -8.06 -13.23
C ASP A 30 6.88 -6.77 -13.87
N GLY A 31 6.79 -5.68 -13.10
CA GLY A 31 6.26 -4.40 -13.57
C GLY A 31 4.74 -4.37 -13.73
N VAL A 32 4.03 -5.35 -13.14
CA VAL A 32 2.57 -5.36 -13.02
C VAL A 32 2.20 -5.16 -11.57
N TYR A 33 1.34 -4.16 -11.33
CA TYR A 33 0.86 -3.81 -10.01
C TYR A 33 -0.57 -4.29 -9.84
N MET A 34 -0.88 -4.90 -8.69
CA MET A 34 -2.23 -5.27 -8.32
C MET A 34 -2.60 -4.68 -6.97
N ARG A 35 -3.69 -3.93 -6.94
CA ARG A 35 -4.25 -3.39 -5.72
C ARG A 35 -5.54 -4.13 -5.37
N ILE A 36 -5.56 -4.74 -4.19
CA ILE A 36 -6.74 -5.41 -3.63
C ILE A 36 -7.21 -4.56 -2.46
N VAL A 37 -8.49 -4.18 -2.45
CA VAL A 37 -9.08 -3.43 -1.34
C VAL A 37 -10.37 -4.10 -0.89
N MET A 38 -10.53 -4.24 0.42
CA MET A 38 -11.73 -4.79 1.04
C MET A 38 -12.48 -3.70 1.80
N TYR A 39 -13.78 -3.59 1.52
CA TYR A 39 -14.72 -2.75 2.23
C TYR A 39 -15.74 -3.64 2.89
N ARG A 40 -15.98 -3.42 4.17
CA ARG A 40 -16.99 -4.15 4.91
C ARG A 40 -18.29 -3.37 4.91
N ASP A 41 -19.41 -4.10 4.94
CA ASP A 41 -20.72 -3.48 5.22
C ASP A 41 -20.71 -2.98 6.68
N ASP A 42 -20.69 -1.65 6.83
CA ASP A 42 -20.68 -0.93 8.11
C ASP A 42 -21.94 -1.19 8.96
N ASN A 43 -23.01 -1.70 8.35
CA ASN A 43 -24.23 -2.10 9.05
C ASN A 43 -24.20 -3.57 9.50
N ARG A 44 -23.15 -4.34 9.16
CA ARG A 44 -23.01 -5.77 9.49
C ARG A 44 -21.69 -6.08 10.17
N LEU A 45 -21.38 -5.28 11.20
CA LEU A 45 -20.10 -5.38 11.92
C LEU A 45 -20.03 -6.47 12.99
N ASN A 46 -21.15 -7.08 13.39
CA ASN A 46 -21.14 -8.16 14.39
C ASN A 46 -20.42 -9.42 13.83
N PRO A 47 -19.26 -9.83 14.37
CA PRO A 47 -18.51 -11.00 13.89
C PRO A 47 -19.24 -12.32 14.02
N LEU A 48 -20.21 -12.41 14.94
CA LEU A 48 -20.98 -13.62 15.21
C LEU A 48 -22.23 -13.74 14.34
N GLN A 49 -22.42 -12.81 13.39
CA GLN A 49 -23.54 -12.78 12.45
C GLN A 49 -23.01 -12.77 11.01
N PRO A 50 -23.83 -13.15 10.01
CA PRO A 50 -23.43 -13.03 8.61
C PRO A 50 -23.08 -11.58 8.23
N GLY A 51 -21.84 -11.38 7.79
CA GLY A 51 -21.36 -10.11 7.23
C GLY A 51 -21.49 -10.05 5.71
N ALA A 52 -21.12 -8.91 5.14
CA ALA A 52 -20.92 -8.74 3.71
C ALA A 52 -19.66 -7.92 3.47
N TYR A 53 -18.96 -8.22 2.37
CA TYR A 53 -17.75 -7.51 1.94
C TYR A 53 -17.88 -7.15 0.46
N PHE A 54 -17.40 -5.96 0.11
CA PHE A 54 -17.07 -5.59 -1.25
C PHE A 54 -15.56 -5.68 -1.43
N MET A 55 -15.15 -6.33 -2.50
CA MET A 55 -13.74 -6.45 -2.87
C MET A 55 -13.52 -5.76 -4.21
N THR A 56 -12.54 -4.88 -4.25
CA THR A 56 -12.06 -4.26 -5.48
C THR A 56 -10.68 -4.83 -5.77
N MET A 57 -10.46 -5.21 -7.04
CA MET A 57 -9.15 -5.59 -7.55
C MET A 57 -8.85 -4.73 -8.77
N GLU A 58 -7.74 -4.04 -8.74
CA GLU A 58 -7.27 -3.20 -9.84
C GLU A 58 -5.90 -3.69 -10.28
N LEU A 59 -5.70 -3.83 -11.60
CA LEU A 59 -4.41 -4.16 -12.18
C LEU A 59 -3.95 -2.99 -13.04
N HIS A 60 -2.70 -2.60 -12.85
CA HIS A 60 -2.09 -1.46 -13.51
C HIS A 60 -0.70 -1.83 -14.03
N SER A 61 -0.28 -1.20 -15.12
CA SER A 61 1.10 -1.30 -15.59
C SER A 61 2.04 -0.46 -14.71
N GLU A 62 3.34 -0.74 -14.74
CA GLU A 62 4.36 0.11 -14.11
C GLU A 62 4.24 1.57 -14.57
N GLU A 63 3.97 1.81 -15.86
CA GLU A 63 3.79 3.17 -16.36
C GLU A 63 2.57 3.86 -15.72
N ASP A 64 1.44 3.15 -15.58
CA ASP A 64 0.25 3.70 -14.94
C ASP A 64 0.50 3.99 -13.46
N GLU A 65 1.18 3.09 -12.75
CA GLU A 65 1.53 3.24 -11.34
C GLU A 65 2.45 4.46 -11.14
N VAL A 66 3.53 4.55 -11.91
CA VAL A 66 4.49 5.67 -11.81
C VAL A 66 3.82 6.99 -12.14
N ARG A 67 2.98 7.04 -13.18
CA ARG A 67 2.23 8.25 -13.56
C ARG A 67 1.24 8.68 -12.49
N SER A 68 0.72 7.76 -11.69
CA SER A 68 -0.22 8.05 -10.60
C SER A 68 0.37 8.96 -9.51
N HIS A 69 1.71 8.96 -9.36
CA HIS A 69 2.42 9.79 -8.39
C HIS A 69 2.53 11.29 -8.77
N PHE A 70 2.08 11.65 -9.98
CA PHE A 70 2.13 13.02 -10.50
C PHE A 70 0.74 13.63 -10.61
N LEU A 71 0.68 14.95 -10.41
CA LEU A 71 -0.50 15.74 -10.72
C LEU A 71 -0.82 15.67 -12.21
N GLU A 72 -2.09 15.82 -12.58
CA GLU A 72 -2.55 15.66 -13.96
C GLU A 72 -1.73 16.48 -14.97
N GLU A 73 -1.41 17.72 -14.63
CA GLU A 73 -0.60 18.64 -15.46
C GLU A 73 0.85 18.18 -15.69
N ASP A 74 1.40 17.38 -14.80
CA ASP A 74 2.76 16.86 -14.86
C ASP A 74 2.85 15.46 -15.49
N ARG A 75 1.71 14.76 -15.64
CA ARG A 75 1.65 13.37 -16.09
C ARG A 75 2.14 13.14 -17.51
N ASP A 76 2.21 14.17 -18.35
CA ASP A 76 2.77 14.07 -19.69
C ASP A 76 4.30 14.19 -19.68
N ASN A 77 4.86 14.85 -18.65
CA ASN A 77 6.30 15.03 -18.47
C ASN A 77 6.89 14.13 -17.36
N TRP A 78 6.13 13.13 -16.91
CA TRP A 78 6.47 12.31 -15.75
C TRP A 78 7.88 11.70 -15.82
N LYS A 79 8.31 11.25 -17.00
CA LYS A 79 9.63 10.62 -17.22
C LYS A 79 10.79 11.55 -16.86
N ALA A 80 10.66 12.85 -17.13
CA ALA A 80 11.67 13.84 -16.80
C ALA A 80 11.69 14.17 -15.30
N LEU A 81 10.55 14.04 -14.63
CA LEU A 81 10.37 14.37 -13.20
C LEU A 81 10.67 13.17 -12.29
N TRP A 82 10.61 11.95 -12.83
CA TRP A 82 10.77 10.70 -12.07
C TRP A 82 12.09 10.57 -11.31
N PRO A 83 13.27 10.90 -11.88
CA PRO A 83 14.53 10.79 -11.14
C PRO A 83 14.56 11.65 -9.87
N ASP A 84 14.06 12.89 -9.95
CA ASP A 84 13.99 13.79 -8.79
C ASP A 84 12.96 13.32 -7.76
N ARG A 85 11.85 12.71 -8.21
CA ARG A 85 10.85 12.11 -7.33
C ARG A 85 11.45 10.93 -6.55
N MET A 86 12.17 10.04 -7.23
CA MET A 86 12.83 8.89 -6.60
C MET A 86 13.92 9.31 -5.62
N LYS A 87 14.72 10.33 -5.95
CA LYS A 87 15.68 10.89 -5.00
C LYS A 87 15.02 11.33 -3.69
N LYS A 88 13.90 12.07 -3.78
CA LYS A 88 13.14 12.50 -2.60
C LYS A 88 12.55 11.31 -1.83
N ALA A 89 12.06 10.28 -2.54
CA ALA A 89 11.55 9.08 -1.91
C ALA A 89 12.63 8.34 -1.10
N HIS A 90 13.85 8.21 -1.64
CA HIS A 90 14.98 7.63 -0.91
C HIS A 90 15.38 8.47 0.32
N GLU A 91 15.38 9.79 0.21
CA GLU A 91 15.65 10.68 1.35
C GLU A 91 14.59 10.52 2.46
N TRP A 92 13.31 10.41 2.11
CA TRP A 92 12.23 10.15 3.06
C TRP A 92 12.38 8.77 3.72
N ARG A 93 12.63 7.72 2.92
CA ARG A 93 12.86 6.37 3.45
C ARG A 93 14.00 6.36 4.46
N ALA A 94 15.15 6.95 4.12
CA ALA A 94 16.31 6.99 5.01
C ALA A 94 15.98 7.69 6.35
N LYS A 95 15.20 8.78 6.29
CA LYS A 95 14.76 9.51 7.47
C LYS A 95 13.79 8.68 8.32
N ASP A 96 12.75 8.13 7.71
CA ASP A 96 11.70 7.37 8.40
C ASP A 96 12.28 6.09 9.03
N GLU A 97 13.19 5.41 8.33
CA GLU A 97 13.91 4.26 8.88
C GLU A 97 14.81 4.64 10.06
N ALA A 98 15.51 5.78 10.02
CA ALA A 98 16.32 6.25 11.14
C ALA A 98 15.45 6.56 12.37
N GLU A 99 14.29 7.22 12.17
CA GLU A 99 13.32 7.48 13.23
C GLU A 99 12.74 6.19 13.83
N ALA A 100 12.43 5.20 12.99
CA ALA A 100 11.93 3.91 13.42
C ALA A 100 12.98 3.14 14.25
N ARG A 101 14.24 3.10 13.80
CA ARG A 101 15.36 2.50 14.56
C ARG A 101 15.56 3.20 15.91
N ALA A 102 15.46 4.53 15.96
CA ALA A 102 15.57 5.29 17.22
C ALA A 102 14.45 4.95 18.22
N LYS A 103 13.28 4.54 17.74
CA LYS A 103 12.15 4.05 18.55
C LYS A 103 12.29 2.57 18.94
N GLY A 104 13.35 1.88 18.49
CA GLY A 104 13.62 0.48 18.79
C GLY A 104 12.95 -0.53 17.84
N TYR A 105 12.38 -0.07 16.73
CA TYR A 105 11.81 -0.97 15.73
C TYR A 105 12.91 -1.67 14.92
N GLN A 106 12.71 -2.94 14.65
CA GLN A 106 13.50 -3.69 13.67
C GLN A 106 12.94 -3.42 12.28
N ILE A 107 13.82 -3.17 11.32
CA ILE A 107 13.47 -2.89 9.93
C ILE A 107 13.94 -4.08 9.12
N ASP A 108 13.04 -4.61 8.29
CA ASP A 108 13.39 -5.59 7.27
C ASP A 108 14.24 -4.91 6.20
N THR A 109 15.54 -5.25 6.18
CA THR A 109 16.50 -4.72 5.19
C THR A 109 16.68 -5.64 3.99
N ASP A 110 16.03 -6.80 3.98
CA ASP A 110 16.19 -7.79 2.92
C ASP A 110 15.28 -7.46 1.71
N TYR A 111 14.27 -6.61 1.92
CA TYR A 111 13.43 -6.08 0.84
C TYR A 111 14.27 -5.28 -0.17
N GLN A 112 14.33 -5.79 -1.39
CA GLN A 112 14.85 -5.08 -2.55
C GLN A 112 13.68 -4.39 -3.24
N ASP A 113 13.86 -3.11 -3.58
CA ASP A 113 12.93 -2.43 -4.49
C ASP A 113 12.93 -3.21 -5.83
N PRO A 114 11.76 -3.47 -6.45
CA PRO A 114 11.66 -4.14 -7.75
C PRO A 114 12.46 -3.44 -8.85
#